data_AF-A0A7J9F204-F1
#
_entry.id   AF-A0A7J9F204-F1
#
_cell.length_a   1.000
_cell.length_b   1.000
_cell.length_c   1.000
_cell.angle_alpha   90.00
_cell.angle_beta   90.00
_cell.angle_gamma   90.00
#
_symmetry.space_group_name_H-M   'P 1'
#
loop_
_entity.id
_entity.type
_entity.pdbx_description
1 polymer ?
#
loop_
_entity_poly.entity_id
_entity_poly.type
_entity_poly.pdbx_seq_one_letter_code
_entity_poly.pdbx_strand_id
1 'polypeptide(L)'
;MNSYRKLVSSKASIKNDLEENGIESGIDRLLKQLQEVNMKMQDWVSSGGSEMVSHTLTRHQEILQDLTQEFYRLRSSLRAKQEHASLLEDFREFDRTRLDLEEGVGSTEQALLKEHAAISRNTGHMDNVISQAQATLGALVLQRSTFGGINSKLSNVSSRLPTVNQILSAIKRKKSMDTIILSLVASVCTFLIFIYWLSK
;
A
#
# COMPACT_ATOMS: atom_id res chain seq x y z
N MET A 1 -12.54 7.21 46.77
CA MET A 1 -12.77 6.67 45.41
C MET A 1 -11.59 6.85 44.44
N ASN A 2 -10.66 7.80 44.67
CA ASN A 2 -9.57 8.10 43.72
C ASN A 2 -8.44 7.04 43.67
N SER A 3 -8.11 6.38 44.79
CA SER A 3 -7.04 5.36 44.81
C SER A 3 -7.40 4.10 44.00
N TYR A 4 -8.66 3.67 44.03
CA TYR A 4 -9.12 2.54 43.22
C TYR A 4 -9.06 2.85 41.72
N ARG A 5 -9.37 4.10 41.32
CA ARG A 5 -9.30 4.52 39.92
C ARG A 5 -7.86 4.58 39.39
N LYS A 6 -6.90 5.03 40.22
CA LYS A 6 -5.47 5.00 39.89
C LYS A 6 -4.95 3.58 39.72
N LEU A 7 -5.30 2.66 40.62
CA LEU A 7 -4.91 1.26 40.52
C LEU A 7 -5.49 0.58 39.27
N VAL A 8 -6.74 0.90 38.91
CA VAL A 8 -7.38 0.37 37.68
C VAL A 8 -6.73 0.95 36.43
N SER A 9 -6.40 2.24 36.40
CA SER A 9 -5.71 2.88 35.26
C SER A 9 -4.29 2.35 35.07
N SER A 10 -3.52 2.24 36.15
CA SER A 10 -2.17 1.67 36.13
C SER A 10 -2.19 0.21 35.69
N LYS A 11 -3.11 -0.60 36.24
CA LYS A 11 -3.26 -2.01 35.85
C LYS A 11 -3.70 -2.17 34.39
N ALA A 12 -4.54 -1.26 33.88
CA ALA A 12 -4.94 -1.25 32.47
C ALA A 12 -3.78 -0.87 31.54
N SER A 13 -2.96 0.12 31.93
CA SER A 13 -1.76 0.51 31.19
C SER A 13 -0.73 -0.62 31.12
N ILE A 14 -0.43 -1.27 32.25
CA ILE A 14 0.50 -2.41 32.33
C ILE A 14 0.01 -3.60 31.49
N LYS A 15 -1.31 -3.84 31.46
CA LYS A 15 -1.88 -4.92 30.63
C LYS A 15 -1.70 -4.65 29.14
N ASN A 16 -1.95 -3.42 28.69
CA ASN A 16 -1.78 -3.05 27.29
C ASN A 16 -0.31 -3.14 26.86
N ASP A 17 0.61 -2.69 27.70
CA ASP A 17 2.06 -2.77 27.45
C ASP A 17 2.53 -4.24 27.32
N LEU A 18 1.99 -5.16 28.12
CA LEU A 18 2.33 -6.59 28.04
C LEU A 18 1.80 -7.25 26.75
N GLU A 19 0.58 -6.93 26.34
CA GLU A 19 0.01 -7.43 25.07
C GLU A 19 0.77 -6.88 23.86
N GLU A 20 1.16 -5.61 23.92
CA GLU A 20 1.96 -4.93 22.89
C GLU A 20 3.36 -5.52 22.73
N ASN A 21 4.11 -5.69 23.82
CA ASN A 21 5.41 -6.35 23.81
C ASN A 21 5.31 -7.80 23.29
N GLY A 22 4.20 -8.49 23.58
CA GLY A 22 3.90 -9.82 23.05
C GLY A 22 3.77 -9.81 21.52
N ILE A 23 3.04 -8.84 20.96
CA ILE A 23 2.86 -8.68 19.51
C ILE A 23 4.17 -8.29 18.83
N GLU A 24 4.94 -7.34 19.40
CA GLU A 24 6.27 -6.97 18.89
C GLU A 24 7.18 -8.20 18.77
N SER A 25 7.28 -9.00 19.84
CA SER A 25 8.09 -10.21 19.85
C SER A 25 7.62 -11.27 18.84
N GLY A 26 6.31 -11.33 18.59
CA GLY A 26 5.72 -12.19 17.57
C GLY A 26 6.11 -11.80 16.15
N ILE A 27 6.08 -10.49 15.85
CA ILE A 27 6.50 -9.95 14.55
C ILE A 27 8.00 -10.17 14.34
N ASP A 28 8.83 -9.91 15.35
CA ASP A 28 10.28 -10.21 15.31
C ASP A 28 10.56 -11.68 14.99
N ARG A 29 9.79 -12.60 15.60
CA ARG A 29 9.92 -14.04 15.33
C ARG A 29 9.56 -14.37 13.87
N LEU A 30 8.47 -13.81 13.37
CA LEU A 30 8.02 -14.04 11.99
C LEU A 30 9.01 -13.47 10.95
N LEU A 31 9.58 -12.29 11.21
CA LEU A 31 10.62 -11.70 10.36
C LEU A 31 11.87 -12.60 10.29
N LYS A 32 12.31 -13.14 11.44
CA LYS A 32 13.41 -14.11 11.49
C LYS A 32 13.11 -15.40 10.73
N GLN A 33 11.88 -15.92 10.83
CA GLN A 33 11.46 -17.09 10.06
C GLN A 33 11.47 -16.80 8.55
N LEU A 34 10.99 -15.62 8.13
CA LEU A 34 11.03 -15.20 6.72
C LEU A 34 12.48 -15.07 6.24
N GLN A 35 13.38 -14.57 7.08
CA GLN A 35 14.81 -14.48 6.79
C GLN A 35 15.43 -15.87 6.60
N GLU A 36 15.09 -16.83 7.46
CA GLU A 36 15.56 -18.21 7.35
C GLU A 36 15.08 -18.88 6.06
N VAL A 37 13.83 -18.67 5.68
CA VAL A 37 13.27 -19.18 4.41
C VAL A 37 13.99 -18.56 3.22
N ASN A 38 14.25 -17.25 3.24
CA ASN A 38 15.02 -16.57 2.19
C ASN A 38 16.46 -17.11 2.10
N MET A 39 17.12 -17.40 3.22
CA MET A 39 18.45 -18.03 3.20
C MET A 39 18.42 -19.42 2.58
N LYS A 40 17.44 -20.26 2.91
CA LYS A 40 17.28 -21.60 2.29
C LYS A 40 17.02 -21.51 0.78
N MET A 41 16.23 -20.51 0.37
CA MET A 41 15.95 -20.26 -1.04
C MET A 41 17.18 -19.73 -1.78
N GLN A 42 18.03 -18.94 -1.10
CA GLN A 42 19.34 -18.50 -1.61
C GLN A 42 20.29 -19.67 -1.84
N ASP A 43 20.40 -20.60 -0.89
CA ASP A 43 21.23 -21.81 -1.05
C ASP A 43 20.76 -22.67 -2.22
N TRP A 44 19.43 -22.80 -2.39
CA TRP A 44 18.83 -23.50 -3.52
C TRP A 44 19.14 -22.85 -4.86
N VAL A 45 19.04 -21.52 -4.96
CA VAL A 45 19.42 -20.78 -6.18
C VAL A 45 20.90 -20.98 -6.50
N SER A 46 21.78 -20.86 -5.50
CA SER A 46 23.23 -21.03 -5.64
C SER A 46 23.64 -22.47 -6.03
N SER A 47 22.83 -23.47 -5.71
CA SER A 47 23.05 -24.88 -6.10
C SER A 47 22.68 -25.24 -7.54
N GLY A 48 22.22 -24.27 -8.35
CA GLY A 48 21.81 -24.47 -9.74
C GLY A 48 20.30 -24.29 -9.98
N GLY A 49 19.64 -23.49 -9.14
CA GLY A 49 18.21 -23.18 -9.28
C GLY A 49 17.87 -22.37 -10.54
N SER A 50 16.62 -22.49 -10.99
CA SER A 50 16.11 -21.78 -12.18
C SER A 50 16.15 -20.25 -12.02
N GLU A 51 16.39 -19.53 -13.11
CA GLU A 51 16.45 -18.05 -13.18
C GLU A 51 15.18 -17.36 -12.61
N MET A 52 14.02 -18.03 -12.71
CA MET A 52 12.75 -17.58 -12.11
C MET A 52 12.79 -17.60 -10.56
N VAL A 53 13.48 -18.56 -9.97
CA VAL A 53 13.65 -18.68 -8.51
C VAL A 53 14.58 -17.57 -8.02
N SER A 54 15.62 -17.22 -8.79
CA SER A 54 16.52 -16.09 -8.49
C SER A 54 15.78 -14.75 -8.42
N HIS A 55 14.95 -14.44 -9.42
CA HIS A 55 14.16 -13.20 -9.41
C HIS A 55 13.14 -13.19 -8.26
N THR A 56 12.52 -14.33 -7.97
CA THR A 56 11.59 -14.46 -6.85
C THR A 56 12.30 -14.21 -5.52
N LEU A 57 13.51 -14.74 -5.36
CA LEU A 57 14.32 -14.55 -4.17
C LEU A 57 14.72 -13.09 -3.96
N THR A 58 15.19 -12.40 -5.01
CA THR A 58 15.52 -10.96 -4.92
C THR A 58 14.32 -10.17 -4.41
N ARG A 59 13.12 -10.44 -4.95
CA ARG A 59 11.88 -9.79 -4.50
C ARG A 59 11.57 -10.10 -3.03
N HIS A 60 11.77 -11.34 -2.58
CA HIS A 60 11.51 -11.68 -1.18
C HIS A 60 12.54 -11.05 -0.22
N GLN A 61 13.78 -10.82 -0.66
CA GLN A 61 14.78 -10.06 0.11
C GLN A 61 14.38 -8.59 0.24
N GLU A 62 13.91 -7.97 -0.85
CA GLU A 62 13.40 -6.59 -0.84
C GLU A 62 12.20 -6.44 0.11
N ILE A 63 11.22 -7.35 0.01
CA ILE A 63 10.04 -7.35 0.89
C ILE A 63 10.45 -7.52 2.36
N LEU A 64 11.40 -8.41 2.65
CA LEU A 64 11.88 -8.60 4.01
C LEU A 64 12.55 -7.33 4.57
N GLN A 65 13.36 -6.66 3.76
CA GLN A 65 14.02 -5.42 4.15
C GLN A 65 12.99 -4.32 4.43
N ASP A 66 11.99 -4.16 3.55
CA ASP A 66 10.92 -3.18 3.70
C ASP A 66 10.09 -3.43 4.97
N LEU A 67 9.65 -4.68 5.19
CA LEU A 67 8.91 -5.07 6.39
C LEU A 67 9.71 -4.84 7.68
N THR A 68 11.02 -5.13 7.64
CA THR A 68 11.90 -4.92 8.79
C THR A 68 12.04 -3.43 9.10
N GLN A 69 12.26 -2.60 8.07
CA GLN A 69 12.36 -1.15 8.21
C GLN A 69 11.05 -0.54 8.74
N GLU A 70 9.92 -0.93 8.17
CA GLU A 70 8.59 -0.47 8.62
C GLU A 70 8.30 -0.90 10.06
N PHE A 71 8.69 -2.11 10.46
CA PHE A 71 8.57 -2.57 11.85
C PHE A 71 9.35 -1.67 12.83
N TYR A 72 10.63 -1.39 12.56
CA TYR A 72 11.42 -0.49 13.42
C TYR A 72 10.89 0.94 13.42
N ARG A 73 10.37 1.43 12.29
CA ARG A 73 9.74 2.75 12.21
C ARG A 73 8.47 2.81 13.05
N LEU A 74 7.62 1.78 12.97
CA LEU A 74 6.39 1.71 13.73
C LEU A 74 6.68 1.63 15.24
N ARG A 75 7.64 0.80 15.62
CA ARG A 75 8.10 0.65 17.01
C ARG A 75 8.61 1.97 17.60
N SER A 76 9.44 2.71 16.87
CA SER A 76 9.94 4.01 17.32
C SER A 76 8.83 5.06 17.39
N SER A 77 7.91 5.09 16.41
CA SER A 77 6.74 5.97 16.45
C SER A 77 5.83 5.68 17.64
N LEU A 78 5.66 4.40 17.97
CA LEU A 78 4.83 3.99 19.09
C LEU A 78 5.46 4.37 20.42
N ARG A 79 6.76 4.12 20.59
CA ARG A 79 7.51 4.57 21.77
C ARG A 79 7.39 6.09 21.96
N ALA A 80 7.56 6.87 20.90
CA ALA A 80 7.39 8.32 20.97
C ALA A 80 5.97 8.71 21.43
N LYS A 81 4.92 8.04 20.92
CA LYS A 81 3.54 8.26 21.37
C LYS A 81 3.33 7.87 22.83
N GLN A 82 3.94 6.79 23.29
CA GLN A 82 3.88 6.34 24.68
C GLN A 82 4.58 7.33 25.61
N GLU A 83 5.74 7.84 25.24
CA GLU A 83 6.45 8.90 25.96
C GLU A 83 5.61 10.18 26.02
N HIS A 84 5.03 10.61 24.90
CA HIS A 84 4.10 11.74 24.86
C HIS A 84 2.86 11.54 25.75
N ALA A 85 2.29 10.33 25.78
CA ALA A 85 1.17 10.00 26.64
C ALA A 85 1.57 10.03 28.13
N SER A 86 2.75 9.52 28.47
CA SER A 86 3.31 9.57 29.82
C SER A 86 3.53 11.02 30.29
N LEU A 87 4.06 11.89 29.42
CA LEU A 87 4.26 13.31 29.74
C LEU A 87 2.93 14.05 29.92
N LEU A 88 1.91 13.73 29.11
CA LEU A 88 0.56 14.29 29.28
C LEU A 88 -0.14 13.80 30.55
N GLU A 89 0.09 12.54 30.94
CA GLU A 89 -0.42 12.01 32.21
C GLU A 89 0.21 12.75 33.40
N ASP A 90 1.53 12.96 33.36
CA ASP A 90 2.25 13.73 34.38
C ASP A 90 1.78 15.19 34.46
N PHE A 91 1.60 15.85 33.30
CA PHE A 91 1.05 17.21 33.25
C PHE A 91 -0.39 17.27 33.79
N ARG A 92 -1.22 16.26 33.49
CA ARG A 92 -2.60 16.18 33.97
C ARG A 92 -2.68 15.85 35.46
N GLU A 93 -1.70 15.15 36.00
CA GLU A 93 -1.55 14.91 37.43
C GLU A 93 -1.10 16.18 38.15
N PHE A 94 -0.12 16.90 37.59
CA PHE A 94 0.33 18.22 38.07
C PHE A 94 -0.81 19.25 38.08
N ASP A 95 -1.58 19.35 37.00
CA ASP A 95 -2.73 20.26 36.87
C ASP A 95 -3.84 19.90 37.89
N ARG A 96 -4.10 18.60 38.11
CA ARG A 96 -5.00 18.15 39.18
C ARG A 96 -4.51 18.54 40.57
N THR A 97 -3.22 18.37 40.86
CA THR A 97 -2.67 18.76 42.17
C THR A 97 -2.69 20.26 42.38
N ARG A 98 -2.58 21.08 41.32
CA ARG A 98 -2.82 22.53 41.41
C ARG A 98 -4.28 22.86 41.63
N LEU A 99 -5.20 22.22 40.89
CA LEU A 99 -6.64 22.43 41.04
C LEU A 99 -7.13 22.09 42.45
N ASP A 100 -6.67 20.98 43.05
CA ASP A 100 -6.96 20.62 44.46
C ASP A 100 -6.41 21.67 45.46
N LEU A 101 -5.32 22.37 45.10
CA LEU A 101 -4.71 23.41 45.94
C LEU A 101 -5.37 24.79 45.76
N GLU A 102 -6.06 25.01 44.63
CA GLU A 102 -6.62 26.29 44.18
C GLU A 102 -8.18 26.32 44.18
N GLU A 103 -8.83 25.22 44.58
CA GLU A 103 -10.30 25.04 44.69
C GLU A 103 -10.99 26.02 45.67
N GLY A 104 -10.23 26.96 46.26
CA GLY A 104 -10.80 28.06 47.04
C GLY A 104 -11.46 29.18 46.21
N VAL A 105 -10.92 29.61 45.05
CA VAL A 105 -11.34 30.89 44.44
C VAL A 105 -11.30 30.99 42.89
N GLY A 106 -10.62 30.11 42.13
CA GLY A 106 -10.25 30.39 40.72
C GLY A 106 -11.02 29.70 39.58
N SER A 107 -11.98 28.82 39.85
CA SER A 107 -12.46 27.81 38.88
C SER A 107 -13.18 28.34 37.62
N THR A 108 -13.86 29.50 37.69
CA THR A 108 -14.71 29.97 36.57
C THR A 108 -13.90 30.73 35.53
N GLU A 109 -12.94 31.55 35.96
CA GLU A 109 -12.11 32.36 35.07
C GLU A 109 -11.13 31.50 34.28
N GLN A 110 -10.57 30.46 34.91
CA GLN A 110 -9.72 29.47 34.25
C GLN A 110 -10.49 28.63 33.21
N ALA A 111 -11.75 28.31 33.48
CA ALA A 111 -12.61 27.61 32.52
C ALA A 111 -12.84 28.46 31.26
N LEU A 112 -13.09 29.76 31.43
CA LEU A 112 -13.28 30.71 30.32
C LEU A 112 -11.98 30.93 29.51
N LEU A 113 -10.83 31.08 30.17
CA LEU A 113 -9.54 31.19 29.48
C LEU A 113 -9.20 29.93 28.69
N LYS A 114 -9.51 28.75 29.23
CA LYS A 114 -9.33 27.48 28.53
C LYS A 114 -10.26 27.35 27.32
N GLU A 115 -11.50 27.81 27.45
CA GLU A 115 -12.43 27.86 26.31
C GLU A 115 -11.92 28.80 25.22
N HIS A 116 -11.45 30.00 25.58
CA HIS A 116 -10.90 30.96 24.64
C HIS A 116 -9.67 30.40 23.90
N ALA A 117 -8.79 29.70 24.61
CA ALA A 117 -7.64 29.01 24.00
C ALA A 117 -8.09 27.87 23.06
N ALA A 118 -9.15 27.14 23.40
CA ALA A 118 -9.71 26.10 22.54
C ALA A 118 -10.35 26.69 21.26
N ILE A 119 -11.09 27.80 21.38
CA ILE A 119 -11.68 28.53 20.24
C ILE A 119 -10.58 29.02 19.30
N SER A 120 -9.53 29.66 19.84
CA SER A 120 -8.39 30.14 19.03
C SER A 120 -7.70 29.00 18.27
N ARG A 121 -7.51 27.84 18.92
CA ARG A 121 -6.97 26.64 18.25
C ARG A 121 -7.90 26.11 17.17
N ASN A 122 -9.22 26.11 17.39
CA ASN A 122 -10.21 25.69 16.41
C ASN A 122 -10.23 26.60 15.18
N THR A 123 -10.07 27.91 15.35
CA THR A 123 -9.96 28.87 14.24
C THR A 123 -8.81 28.50 13.30
N GLY A 124 -7.61 28.20 13.82
CA GLY A 124 -6.48 27.79 12.98
C GLY A 124 -6.68 26.44 12.27
N HIS A 125 -7.44 25.52 12.87
CA HIS A 125 -7.80 24.25 12.20
C HIS A 125 -8.81 24.48 11.07
N MET A 126 -9.73 25.44 11.22
CA MET A 126 -10.69 25.81 10.19
C MET A 126 -10.00 26.42 8.96
N ASP A 127 -8.95 27.22 9.15
CA ASP A 127 -8.13 27.75 8.04
C ASP A 127 -7.44 26.62 7.25
N ASN A 128 -6.94 25.58 7.93
CA ASN A 128 -6.38 24.41 7.27
C ASN A 128 -7.42 23.64 6.44
N VAL A 129 -8.65 23.50 6.96
CA VAL A 129 -9.75 22.87 6.21
C VAL A 129 -10.15 23.71 4.99
N ILE A 130 -10.18 25.03 5.12
CA ILE A 130 -10.44 25.96 4.00
C ILE A 130 -9.34 25.82 2.93
N SER A 131 -8.07 25.81 3.34
CA SER A 131 -6.94 25.62 2.43
C SER A 131 -7.00 24.27 1.71
N GLN A 132 -7.30 23.19 2.44
CA GLN A 132 -7.45 21.86 1.86
C GLN A 132 -8.64 21.77 0.90
N ALA A 133 -9.77 22.42 1.23
CA ALA A 133 -10.92 22.51 0.35
C ALA A 133 -10.60 23.27 -0.94
N GLN A 134 -9.88 24.39 -0.86
CA GLN A 134 -9.42 25.14 -2.04
C GLN A 134 -8.45 24.33 -2.91
N ALA A 135 -7.50 23.62 -2.29
CA ALA A 135 -6.60 22.72 -3.02
C ALA A 135 -7.37 21.59 -3.73
N THR A 136 -8.38 21.02 -3.06
CA THR A 136 -9.24 19.97 -3.63
C THR A 136 -10.08 20.50 -4.79
N LEU A 137 -10.66 21.70 -4.65
CA LEU A 137 -11.38 22.37 -5.75
C LEU A 137 -10.46 22.63 -6.95
N GLY A 138 -9.23 23.12 -6.71
CA GLY A 138 -8.23 23.32 -7.77
C GLY A 138 -7.89 22.01 -8.49
N ALA A 139 -7.68 20.93 -7.73
CA ALA A 139 -7.41 19.59 -8.28
C ALA A 139 -8.61 19.07 -9.10
N LEU A 140 -9.84 19.22 -8.62
CA LEU A 140 -11.06 18.81 -9.34
C LEU A 140 -11.26 19.61 -10.64
N VAL A 141 -10.98 20.91 -10.65
CA VAL A 141 -11.04 21.75 -11.86
C VAL A 141 -9.98 21.32 -12.88
N LEU A 142 -8.74 21.06 -12.43
CA LEU A 142 -7.67 20.56 -13.28
C LEU A 142 -7.99 19.16 -13.84
N GLN A 143 -8.58 18.30 -13.00
CA GLN A 143 -9.03 16.97 -13.38
C GLN A 143 -10.17 17.03 -14.41
N ARG A 144 -11.11 17.97 -14.27
CA ARG A 144 -12.19 18.21 -15.26
C ARG A 144 -11.65 18.66 -16.61
N SER A 145 -10.66 19.55 -16.62
CA SER A 145 -9.94 19.93 -17.86
C SER A 145 -9.25 18.72 -18.50
N THR A 146 -8.61 17.89 -17.67
CA THR A 146 -7.95 16.65 -18.12
C THR A 146 -8.97 15.66 -18.72
N PHE A 147 -10.13 15.45 -18.09
CA PHE A 147 -11.22 14.63 -18.63
C PHE A 147 -11.77 15.17 -19.96
N GLY A 148 -11.86 16.49 -20.12
CA GLY A 148 -12.19 17.11 -21.41
C GLY A 148 -11.19 16.74 -22.51
N GLY A 149 -9.89 16.69 -22.18
CA GLY A 149 -8.83 16.25 -23.09
C GLY A 149 -8.77 14.74 -23.36
N ILE A 150 -9.34 13.91 -22.47
CA ILE A 150 -9.41 12.46 -22.70
C ILE A 150 -10.37 12.13 -23.85
N ASN A 151 -11.48 12.88 -23.98
CA ASN A 151 -12.44 12.65 -25.06
C ASN A 151 -11.83 12.95 -26.44
N SER A 152 -10.98 13.97 -26.54
CA SER A 152 -10.25 14.29 -27.78
C SER A 152 -9.16 13.26 -28.08
N LYS A 153 -8.42 12.77 -27.07
CA LYS A 153 -7.45 11.69 -27.23
C LYS A 153 -8.12 10.36 -27.62
N LEU A 154 -9.26 10.02 -27.02
CA LEU A 154 -10.04 8.82 -27.32
C LEU A 154 -10.60 8.86 -28.74
N SER A 155 -11.12 10.01 -29.19
CA SER A 155 -11.52 10.23 -30.58
C SER A 155 -10.35 10.02 -31.55
N ASN A 156 -9.16 10.51 -31.20
CA ASN A 156 -7.95 10.36 -32.01
C ASN A 156 -7.36 8.93 -31.99
N VAL A 157 -7.64 8.12 -30.96
CA VAL A 157 -7.32 6.69 -30.93
C VAL A 157 -8.35 5.89 -31.71
N SER A 158 -9.63 6.23 -31.61
CA SER A 158 -10.72 5.61 -32.37
C SER A 158 -10.52 5.74 -33.89
N SER A 159 -10.01 6.89 -34.36
CA SER A 159 -9.65 7.08 -35.77
C SER A 159 -8.46 6.24 -36.25
N ARG A 160 -7.64 5.68 -35.35
CA ARG A 160 -6.49 4.79 -35.66
C ARG A 160 -6.76 3.29 -35.46
N LEU A 161 -7.81 2.93 -34.70
CA LEU A 161 -8.27 1.54 -34.59
C LEU A 161 -8.68 0.87 -35.93
N PRO A 162 -9.29 1.54 -36.93
CA PRO A 162 -9.55 0.91 -38.22
C PRO A 162 -8.25 0.51 -38.97
N THR A 163 -7.12 1.17 -38.70
CA THR A 163 -5.81 0.85 -39.30
C THR A 163 -5.21 -0.45 -38.72
N VAL A 164 -5.43 -0.71 -37.42
CA VAL A 164 -4.95 -1.94 -36.77
C VAL A 164 -5.68 -3.17 -37.32
N ASN A 165 -6.97 -3.05 -37.64
CA ASN A 165 -7.74 -4.14 -38.23
C ASN A 165 -7.29 -4.47 -39.67
N GLN A 166 -6.82 -3.47 -40.43
CA GLN A 166 -6.23 -3.71 -41.76
C GLN A 166 -4.87 -4.42 -41.67
N ILE A 167 -4.02 -4.05 -40.70
CA ILE A 167 -2.72 -4.70 -40.50
C ILE A 167 -2.91 -6.15 -40.01
N LEU A 168 -3.85 -6.38 -39.09
CA LEU A 168 -4.17 -7.73 -38.61
C LEU A 168 -4.76 -8.62 -39.73
N SER A 169 -5.59 -8.05 -40.60
CA SER A 169 -6.12 -8.75 -41.78
C SER A 169 -5.05 -9.06 -42.82
N ALA A 170 -4.10 -8.13 -43.05
CA ALA A 170 -2.96 -8.35 -43.95
C ALA A 170 -2.02 -9.46 -43.44
N ILE A 171 -1.78 -9.51 -42.13
CA ILE A 171 -0.99 -10.56 -41.48
C ILE A 171 -1.68 -11.94 -41.61
N LYS A 172 -3.00 -12.01 -41.36
CA LYS A 172 -3.76 -13.25 -41.53
C LYS A 172 -3.76 -13.76 -42.97
N ARG A 173 -3.87 -12.85 -43.96
CA ARG A 173 -3.89 -13.19 -45.40
C ARG A 173 -2.55 -13.74 -45.91
N LYS A 174 -1.42 -13.27 -45.37
CA LYS A 174 -0.09 -13.80 -45.72
C LYS A 174 0.10 -15.22 -45.19
N LYS A 175 -0.32 -15.49 -43.94
CA LYS A 175 -0.24 -16.82 -43.33
C LYS A 175 -1.16 -17.86 -43.99
N SER A 176 -2.31 -17.45 -44.52
CA SER A 176 -3.23 -18.37 -45.22
C SER A 176 -2.71 -18.82 -46.58
N MET A 177 -1.95 -17.98 -47.31
CA MET A 177 -1.41 -18.34 -48.61
C MET A 177 -0.39 -19.47 -48.54
N ASP A 178 0.51 -19.42 -47.55
CA ASP A 178 1.52 -20.48 -47.36
C ASP A 178 0.87 -21.84 -47.06
N THR A 179 -0.23 -21.84 -46.31
CA THR A 179 -0.98 -23.08 -45.97
C THR A 179 -1.71 -23.65 -47.19
N ILE A 180 -2.27 -22.80 -48.07
CA ILE A 180 -2.97 -23.22 -49.28
C ILE A 180 -1.98 -23.84 -50.30
N ILE A 181 -0.80 -23.23 -50.47
CA ILE A 181 0.22 -23.76 -51.40
C ILE A 181 0.72 -25.12 -50.91
N LEU A 182 1.00 -25.26 -49.61
CA LEU A 182 1.51 -26.49 -49.02
C LEU A 182 0.50 -27.64 -49.12
N SER A 183 -0.80 -27.38 -48.86
CA SER A 183 -1.85 -28.41 -48.96
C SER A 183 -2.09 -28.86 -50.40
N LEU A 184 -2.00 -27.95 -51.37
CA LEU A 184 -2.16 -28.28 -52.79
C LEU A 184 -1.02 -29.16 -53.30
N VAL A 185 0.23 -28.83 -52.95
CA VAL A 185 1.40 -29.65 -53.31
C VAL A 185 1.32 -31.04 -52.69
N ALA A 186 0.96 -31.13 -51.40
CA ALA A 186 0.80 -32.41 -50.72
C ALA A 186 -0.28 -33.28 -51.38
N SER A 187 -1.44 -32.69 -51.72
CA SER A 187 -2.54 -33.39 -52.40
C SER A 187 -2.13 -33.95 -53.77
N VAL A 188 -1.47 -33.14 -54.60
CA VAL A 188 -0.97 -33.59 -55.93
C VAL A 188 0.03 -34.73 -55.79
N CYS A 189 0.95 -34.63 -54.84
CA CYS A 189 1.95 -35.66 -54.59
C CYS A 189 1.29 -36.98 -54.16
N THR A 190 0.32 -36.93 -53.24
CA THR A 190 -0.44 -38.12 -52.82
C THR A 190 -1.26 -38.74 -53.95
N PHE A 191 -1.83 -37.92 -54.83
CA PHE A 191 -2.62 -38.38 -55.97
C PHE A 191 -1.77 -39.12 -57.01
N LEU A 192 -0.58 -38.60 -57.32
CA LEU A 192 0.36 -39.25 -58.24
C LEU A 192 0.86 -40.59 -57.68
N ILE A 193 1.16 -40.64 -56.37
CA ILE A 193 1.55 -41.90 -55.69
C ILE A 193 0.40 -42.92 -55.77
N PHE A 194 -0.84 -42.49 -55.56
CA PHE A 194 -2.00 -43.36 -55.63
C PHE A 194 -2.24 -43.93 -57.04
N ILE A 195 -2.11 -43.11 -58.09
CA ILE A 195 -2.18 -43.57 -59.48
C ILE A 195 -1.05 -44.55 -59.80
N TYR A 196 0.17 -44.26 -59.35
CA TYR A 196 1.30 -45.17 -59.57
C TYR A 196 1.07 -46.54 -58.92
N TRP A 197 0.50 -46.56 -57.72
CA TRP A 197 0.18 -47.80 -57.01
C TRP A 197 -0.95 -48.59 -57.68
N LEU A 198 -1.97 -47.92 -58.24
CA LEU A 198 -3.06 -48.56 -58.99
C LEU A 198 -2.62 -49.10 -60.36
N SER A 199 -1.62 -48.48 -60.98
CA SER A 199 -1.11 -48.87 -62.30
C SER A 199 -0.08 -50.01 -62.23
N LYS A 200 0.41 -50.32 -61.04
CA LYS A 200 1.40 -51.36 -60.75
C LYS A 200 0.71 -52.68 -60.41
#